data_AF-A0A3M7NTD9-F1
#
_entry.id   AF-A0A3M7NTD9-F1
#
_cell.length_a   1.000
_cell.length_b   1.000
_cell.length_c   1.000
_cell.angle_alpha   90.00
_cell.angle_beta   90.00
_cell.angle_gamma   90.00
#
_symmetry.space_group_name_H-M   'P 1'
#
loop_
_entity.id
_entity.type
_entity.pdbx_description
1 polymer ?
#
loop_
_entity_poly.entity_id
_entity_poly.type
_entity_poly.pdbx_seq_one_letter_code
_entity_poly.pdbx_strand_id
1 'polypeptide(L)'
;MRVSAALLLKHLLNRLHPPAPATAHESARLLAELQQSPVPTQLSRAAIRHLDSLLLHPLLETKRAALAHGPPHRTAVDEFDSALRTGTLTAPKLRSIAKHYLHQVKHRPSTPSADKLGHKLAAWLEAESGATKSSFFQWSGVIHEVVPLMYADGLESTVWAWLRSLYQRDWLSDEVSLNLSPREATAFLHAEDILVSEMMRMAIRRGALHDAAAQYVAAAAYRAKSAPTQALTSSYKRISTAILHKRHRHGIEASTFDHILDHAIPFTRDKVVTRSFLQLYHPASASAECLYQDLNNGSFVASWNAWHSKHKLVHAALLLSVLDAAQLSLDQSKSRHAHFFLDLAEKYWPDYLAIPSVEDAADTSIISRLHHARQVLASDTSLAQHQLAPS
;
A
#
# COMPACT_ATOMS: atom_id res chain seq x y z
N MET A 1 30.98 -35.90 -20.70
CA MET A 1 30.36 -35.87 -22.05
C MET A 1 30.47 -37.25 -22.66
N ARG A 2 29.36 -37.96 -22.84
CA ARG A 2 29.33 -39.28 -23.48
C ARG A 2 28.42 -39.18 -24.70
N VAL A 3 29.02 -39.16 -25.88
CA VAL A 3 28.29 -39.20 -27.16
C VAL A 3 27.87 -40.65 -27.39
N SER A 4 26.57 -40.86 -27.59
CA SER A 4 26.00 -42.20 -27.77
C SER A 4 26.44 -42.81 -29.10
N ALA A 5 26.95 -44.04 -29.06
CA ALA A 5 27.47 -44.80 -30.20
C ALA A 5 26.47 -44.94 -31.36
N ALA A 6 25.17 -44.78 -31.10
CA ALA A 6 24.11 -44.81 -32.11
C ALA A 6 24.16 -43.63 -33.11
N LEU A 7 24.64 -42.46 -32.69
CA LEU A 7 24.77 -41.28 -33.56
C LEU A 7 25.98 -41.40 -34.49
N LEU A 8 27.06 -42.02 -34.03
CA LEU A 8 28.25 -42.30 -34.83
C LEU A 8 27.98 -43.37 -35.90
N LEU A 9 27.21 -44.42 -35.57
CA LEU A 9 26.85 -45.47 -36.52
C LEU A 9 25.96 -44.93 -37.66
N LYS A 10 24.99 -44.08 -37.33
CA LYS A 10 24.11 -43.44 -38.32
C LYS A 10 24.85 -42.45 -39.23
N HIS A 11 25.86 -41.77 -38.68
CA HIS A 11 26.68 -40.83 -39.45
C HIS A 11 27.70 -41.54 -40.37
N LEU A 12 28.22 -42.71 -39.96
CA LEU A 12 29.12 -43.54 -40.78
C LEU A 12 28.39 -44.26 -41.92
N LEU A 13 27.18 -44.79 -41.66
CA LEU A 13 26.34 -45.41 -42.69
C LEU A 13 25.97 -44.44 -43.83
N ASN A 14 25.67 -43.18 -43.49
CA ASN A 14 25.34 -42.15 -44.49
C ASN A 14 26.56 -41.66 -45.31
N ARG A 15 27.79 -41.91 -44.87
CA ARG A 15 29.02 -41.54 -45.61
C ARG A 15 29.52 -42.63 -46.54
N LEU A 16 29.27 -43.91 -46.22
CA LEU A 16 29.73 -45.05 -47.01
C LEU A 16 28.76 -45.44 -48.14
N HIS A 17 27.47 -45.09 -48.00
CA HIS A 17 26.47 -45.25 -49.04
C HIS A 17 25.65 -43.97 -49.18
N PRO A 18 26.06 -43.00 -50.03
CA PRO A 18 25.15 -41.93 -50.41
C PRO A 18 23.93 -42.58 -51.12
N PRO A 19 22.68 -42.34 -50.66
CA PRO A 19 21.52 -42.86 -51.37
C PRO A 19 21.51 -42.25 -52.77
N ALA A 20 21.48 -43.11 -53.80
CA ALA A 20 21.34 -42.66 -55.17
C ALA A 20 20.07 -41.80 -55.29
N PRO A 21 20.10 -40.67 -56.03
CA PRO A 21 18.91 -39.86 -56.21
C PRO A 21 17.85 -40.70 -56.94
N ALA A 22 16.68 -40.84 -56.32
CA ALA A 22 15.56 -41.58 -56.86
C ALA A 22 15.25 -41.05 -58.27
N THR A 23 15.30 -41.94 -59.26
CA THR A 23 14.96 -41.56 -60.63
C THR A 23 13.48 -41.22 -60.71
N ALA A 24 13.10 -40.30 -61.59
CA ALA A 24 11.72 -39.81 -61.74
C ALA A 24 10.67 -40.92 -61.97
N HIS A 25 11.12 -42.13 -62.32
CA HIS A 25 10.28 -43.30 -62.50
C HIS A 25 9.91 -44.01 -61.17
N GLU A 26 10.80 -43.99 -60.17
CA GLU A 26 10.53 -44.55 -58.84
C GLU A 26 9.61 -43.66 -58.00
N SER A 27 9.75 -42.34 -58.14
CA SER A 27 8.85 -41.37 -57.49
C SER A 27 7.44 -41.40 -58.08
N ALA A 28 7.31 -41.62 -59.39
CA ALA A 28 6.01 -41.81 -60.04
C ALA A 28 5.34 -43.13 -59.60
N ARG A 29 6.12 -44.20 -59.39
CA ARG A 29 5.60 -45.50 -58.94
C ARG A 29 5.13 -45.48 -57.49
N LEU A 30 5.87 -44.79 -56.59
CA LEU A 30 5.45 -44.59 -55.19
C LEU A 30 4.21 -43.70 -55.06
N LEU A 31 4.06 -42.69 -55.93
CA LEU A 31 2.85 -41.87 -55.99
C LEU A 31 1.65 -42.65 -56.53
N ALA A 32 1.86 -43.55 -57.49
CA ALA A 32 0.81 -44.43 -58.01
C ALA A 32 0.36 -45.49 -56.97
N GLU A 33 1.28 -46.05 -56.18
CA GLU A 33 0.95 -46.96 -55.07
C GLU A 33 0.19 -46.25 -53.93
N LEU A 34 0.51 -44.97 -53.66
CA LEU A 34 -0.24 -44.14 -52.70
C LEU A 34 -1.64 -43.76 -53.19
N GLN A 35 -1.89 -43.78 -54.50
CA GLN A 35 -3.20 -43.43 -55.09
C GLN A 35 -4.14 -44.62 -55.28
N GLN A 36 -3.65 -45.87 -55.19
CA GLN A 36 -4.47 -47.08 -55.40
C GLN A 36 -4.76 -47.88 -54.11
N SER A 37 -4.34 -47.39 -52.94
CA SER A 37 -4.76 -47.96 -51.65
C SER A 37 -5.91 -47.12 -51.08
N PRO A 38 -7.03 -47.72 -50.62
CA PRO A 38 -8.09 -46.96 -49.99
C PRO A 38 -7.51 -46.31 -48.73
N VAL A 39 -7.50 -44.98 -48.72
CA VAL A 39 -7.12 -44.16 -47.56
C VAL A 39 -7.79 -44.72 -46.31
N PRO A 40 -7.06 -45.23 -45.30
CA PRO A 40 -7.67 -45.50 -44.02
C PRO A 40 -7.84 -44.14 -43.33
N THR A 41 -9.02 -43.53 -43.51
CA THR A 41 -9.37 -42.21 -42.98
C THR A 41 -9.57 -42.17 -41.46
N GLN A 42 -9.18 -43.20 -40.72
CA GLN A 42 -9.31 -43.20 -39.27
C GLN A 42 -8.09 -43.85 -38.61
N LEU A 43 -7.21 -43.01 -38.07
CA LEU A 43 -6.37 -43.40 -36.94
C LEU A 43 -7.33 -44.02 -35.90
N SER A 44 -7.16 -45.31 -35.61
CA SER A 44 -8.08 -46.01 -34.73
C SER A 44 -8.13 -45.28 -33.38
N ARG A 45 -9.33 -45.03 -32.84
CA ARG A 45 -9.48 -44.42 -31.51
C ARG A 45 -8.67 -45.16 -30.43
N ALA A 46 -8.37 -46.44 -30.65
CA ALA A 46 -7.47 -47.24 -29.82
C ALA A 46 -6.02 -46.77 -29.92
N ALA A 47 -5.50 -46.48 -31.12
CA ALA A 47 -4.17 -45.92 -31.31
C ALA A 47 -4.04 -44.51 -30.71
N ILE A 48 -5.07 -43.66 -30.86
CA ILE A 48 -5.09 -42.32 -30.26
C ILE A 48 -5.14 -42.42 -28.73
N ARG A 49 -6.02 -43.26 -28.15
CA ARG A 49 -6.09 -43.47 -26.70
C ARG A 49 -4.84 -44.11 -26.12
N HIS A 50 -4.20 -45.02 -26.86
CA HIS A 50 -2.94 -45.63 -26.44
C HIS A 50 -1.80 -44.60 -26.47
N LEU A 51 -1.80 -43.69 -27.43
CA LEU A 51 -0.82 -42.60 -27.52
C LEU A 51 -1.07 -41.54 -26.43
N ASP A 52 -2.32 -41.20 -26.14
CA ASP A 52 -2.69 -40.34 -25.01
C ASP A 52 -2.33 -40.99 -23.67
N SER A 53 -2.54 -42.31 -23.52
CA SER A 53 -2.14 -43.08 -22.33
C SER A 53 -0.63 -43.12 -22.15
N LEU A 54 0.15 -43.17 -23.23
CA LEU A 54 1.61 -43.10 -23.17
C LEU A 54 2.09 -41.69 -22.84
N LEU A 55 1.39 -40.65 -23.29
CA LEU A 55 1.72 -39.25 -23.02
C LEU A 55 1.30 -38.77 -21.63
N LEU A 56 0.31 -39.40 -21.01
CA LEU A 56 -0.14 -39.15 -19.63
C LEU A 56 0.65 -39.96 -18.58
N HIS A 57 1.75 -40.61 -18.97
CA HIS A 57 2.54 -41.41 -18.05
C HIS A 57 3.30 -40.51 -17.05
N PRO A 58 3.25 -40.77 -15.72
CA PRO A 58 3.81 -39.89 -14.67
C PRO A 58 5.34 -39.70 -14.74
N LEU A 59 6.05 -40.56 -15.49
CA LEU A 59 7.48 -40.42 -15.79
C LEU A 59 7.80 -39.40 -16.90
N LEU A 60 6.81 -39.01 -17.70
CA LEU A 60 6.94 -37.98 -18.75
C LEU A 60 6.50 -36.59 -18.26
N GLU A 61 5.54 -36.51 -17.33
CA GLU A 61 5.19 -35.25 -16.65
C GLU A 61 6.36 -34.69 -15.84
N THR A 62 7.12 -35.58 -15.17
CA THR A 62 8.30 -35.19 -14.39
C THR A 62 9.46 -34.68 -15.24
N LYS A 63 9.52 -34.99 -16.55
CA LYS A 63 10.64 -34.59 -17.42
C LYS A 63 10.38 -33.35 -18.26
N ARG A 64 9.12 -33.00 -18.54
CA ARG A 64 8.79 -31.67 -19.10
C ARG A 64 8.96 -30.55 -18.08
N ALA A 65 8.85 -30.85 -16.78
CA ALA A 65 9.11 -29.89 -15.71
C ALA A 65 10.61 -29.68 -15.38
N ALA A 66 11.51 -30.52 -15.88
CA ALA A 66 12.89 -30.58 -15.39
C ALA A 66 13.99 -30.16 -16.37
N LEU A 67 13.68 -29.83 -17.64
CA LEU A 67 14.71 -29.57 -18.65
C LEU A 67 14.55 -28.27 -19.46
N ALA A 68 13.65 -27.37 -19.06
CA ALA A 68 13.63 -26.01 -19.59
C ALA A 68 13.30 -25.03 -18.47
N HIS A 69 14.32 -24.28 -18.06
CA HIS A 69 14.30 -23.14 -17.13
C HIS A 69 14.43 -23.55 -15.67
N GLY A 70 15.08 -22.70 -14.86
CA GLY A 70 15.17 -22.87 -13.41
C GLY A 70 13.79 -22.98 -12.75
N PRO A 71 13.68 -23.03 -11.42
CA PRO A 71 12.38 -23.09 -10.75
C PRO A 71 11.48 -22.03 -11.40
N PRO A 72 10.30 -22.40 -11.97
CA PRO A 72 9.47 -21.42 -12.64
C PRO A 72 9.27 -20.31 -11.62
N HIS A 73 9.63 -19.07 -11.98
CA HIS A 73 9.35 -17.93 -11.12
C HIS A 73 7.83 -17.88 -10.98
N ARG A 74 7.30 -18.51 -9.92
CA ARG A 74 5.87 -18.58 -9.66
C ARG A 74 5.40 -17.15 -9.56
N THR A 75 4.56 -16.74 -10.50
CA THR A 75 4.00 -15.40 -10.43
C THR A 75 3.05 -15.35 -9.25
N ALA A 76 2.84 -14.18 -8.65
CA ALA A 76 1.89 -14.07 -7.54
C ALA A 76 0.46 -14.48 -7.98
N VAL A 77 0.16 -14.33 -9.27
CA VAL A 77 -1.09 -14.79 -9.90
C VAL A 77 -1.19 -16.32 -9.88
N ASP A 78 -0.12 -17.03 -10.25
CA ASP A 78 -0.09 -18.50 -10.19
C ASP A 78 -0.24 -19.02 -8.76
N GLU A 79 0.37 -18.33 -7.79
CA GLU A 79 0.22 -18.65 -6.37
C GLU A 79 -1.23 -18.44 -5.89
N PHE A 80 -1.88 -17.37 -6.35
CA PHE A 80 -3.29 -17.10 -6.05
C PHE A 80 -4.20 -18.18 -6.65
N ASP A 81 -4.05 -18.49 -7.94
CA ASP A 81 -4.86 -19.50 -8.62
C ASP A 81 -4.63 -20.91 -8.05
N SER A 82 -3.40 -21.21 -7.60
CA SER A 82 -3.10 -22.45 -6.89
C SER A 82 -3.76 -22.48 -5.50
N ALA A 83 -3.70 -21.39 -4.74
CA ALA A 83 -4.31 -21.30 -3.42
C ALA A 83 -5.85 -21.45 -3.49
N LEU A 84 -6.48 -20.83 -4.50
CA LEU A 84 -7.90 -20.98 -4.77
C LEU A 84 -8.29 -22.42 -5.12
N ARG A 85 -7.57 -23.06 -6.07
CA ARG A 85 -7.87 -24.44 -6.48
C ARG A 85 -7.73 -25.45 -5.36
N THR A 86 -6.81 -25.21 -4.44
CA THR A 86 -6.54 -26.08 -3.28
C THR A 86 -7.39 -25.75 -2.06
N GLY A 87 -8.18 -24.66 -2.08
CA GLY A 87 -8.92 -24.18 -0.90
C GLY A 87 -8.03 -23.71 0.25
N THR A 88 -6.76 -23.39 -0.01
CA THR A 88 -5.78 -22.99 1.02
C THR A 88 -5.63 -21.47 1.15
N LEU A 89 -6.52 -20.71 0.53
CA LEU A 89 -6.48 -19.24 0.58
C LEU A 89 -6.90 -18.73 1.96
N THR A 90 -5.91 -18.59 2.83
CA THR A 90 -6.04 -17.93 4.13
C THR A 90 -5.55 -16.50 4.03
N ALA A 91 -6.00 -15.61 4.91
CA ALA A 91 -5.58 -14.22 4.83
C ALA A 91 -4.08 -13.93 5.11
N PRO A 92 -3.26 -14.71 5.88
CA PRO A 92 -1.81 -14.53 5.83
C PRO A 92 -1.24 -14.91 4.45
N LYS A 93 -1.81 -15.92 3.79
CA LYS A 93 -1.37 -16.34 2.45
C LYS A 93 -1.74 -15.28 1.42
N LEU A 94 -2.96 -14.74 1.47
CA LEU A 94 -3.37 -13.61 0.62
C LEU A 94 -2.48 -12.38 0.81
N ARG A 95 -2.14 -12.04 2.06
CA ARG A 95 -1.18 -10.96 2.35
C ARG A 95 0.18 -11.21 1.72
N SER A 96 0.70 -12.43 1.84
CA SER A 96 1.99 -12.82 1.24
C SER A 96 1.96 -12.71 -0.29
N ILE A 97 0.89 -13.19 -0.91
CA ILE A 97 0.67 -13.11 -2.36
C ILE A 97 0.59 -11.65 -2.82
N ALA A 98 -0.17 -10.80 -2.12
CA ALA A 98 -0.30 -9.38 -2.45
C ALA A 98 1.05 -8.65 -2.36
N LYS A 99 1.86 -8.92 -1.32
CA LYS A 99 3.23 -8.40 -1.22
C LYS A 99 4.12 -8.87 -2.36
N HIS A 100 4.06 -10.15 -2.70
CA HIS A 100 4.83 -10.72 -3.80
C HIS A 100 4.45 -10.04 -5.11
N TYR A 101 3.15 -9.80 -5.35
CA TYR A 101 2.67 -9.09 -6.52
C TYR A 101 3.17 -7.64 -6.58
N LEU A 102 3.04 -6.88 -5.49
CA LEU A 102 3.53 -5.49 -5.43
C LEU A 102 5.03 -5.39 -5.71
N HIS A 103 5.82 -6.35 -5.21
CA HIS A 103 7.24 -6.45 -5.51
C HIS A 103 7.47 -6.75 -7.01
N GLN A 104 6.72 -7.70 -7.58
CA GLN A 104 6.81 -8.00 -9.02
C GLN A 104 6.48 -6.79 -9.88
N VAL A 105 5.42 -6.04 -9.59
CA VAL A 105 5.03 -4.83 -10.34
C VAL A 105 6.11 -3.75 -10.26
N LYS A 106 6.72 -3.55 -9.08
CA LYS A 106 7.80 -2.56 -8.89
C LYS A 106 9.05 -2.88 -9.73
N HIS A 107 9.37 -4.16 -9.89
CA HIS A 107 10.58 -4.60 -10.60
C HIS A 107 10.34 -5.02 -12.05
N ARG A 108 9.09 -5.25 -12.45
CA ARG A 108 8.70 -5.68 -13.80
C ARG A 108 7.33 -5.08 -14.17
N PRO A 109 7.30 -3.80 -14.59
CA PRO A 109 6.05 -3.07 -14.89
C PRO A 109 5.34 -3.55 -16.17
N SER A 110 5.97 -4.43 -16.97
CA SER A 110 5.46 -4.94 -18.24
C SER A 110 4.74 -6.29 -18.11
N THR A 111 3.81 -6.40 -17.15
CA THR A 111 2.86 -7.52 -17.13
C THR A 111 1.67 -7.24 -18.05
N PRO A 112 1.28 -8.17 -18.94
CA PRO A 112 0.10 -8.00 -19.79
C PRO A 112 -1.18 -7.88 -18.94
N SER A 113 -2.15 -7.09 -19.43
CA SER A 113 -3.38 -6.72 -18.71
C SER A 113 -4.26 -7.91 -18.29
N ALA A 114 -4.14 -9.06 -18.96
CA ALA A 114 -4.91 -10.27 -18.67
C ALA A 114 -4.50 -10.98 -17.36
N ASP A 115 -3.30 -10.73 -16.85
CA ASP A 115 -2.76 -11.37 -15.63
C ASP A 115 -2.76 -10.43 -14.42
N LYS A 116 -3.64 -9.43 -14.39
CA LYS A 116 -3.75 -8.53 -13.24
C LYS A 116 -4.46 -9.23 -12.07
N LEU A 117 -3.77 -9.29 -10.93
CA LEU A 117 -4.25 -10.02 -9.75
C LEU A 117 -5.49 -9.34 -9.14
N GLY A 118 -5.61 -8.02 -9.23
CA GLY A 118 -6.71 -7.25 -8.63
C GLY A 118 -8.08 -7.61 -9.20
N HIS A 119 -8.18 -7.91 -10.50
CA HIS A 119 -9.47 -8.31 -11.11
C HIS A 119 -9.91 -9.70 -10.59
N LYS A 120 -8.96 -10.64 -10.51
CA LYS A 120 -9.21 -11.98 -9.94
C LYS A 120 -9.59 -11.90 -8.46
N LEU A 121 -8.92 -11.04 -7.71
CA LEU A 121 -9.21 -10.82 -6.29
C LEU A 121 -10.61 -10.22 -6.09
N ALA A 122 -10.98 -9.23 -6.90
CA ALA A 122 -12.31 -8.64 -6.84
C ALA A 122 -13.40 -9.66 -7.19
N ALA A 123 -13.22 -10.42 -8.28
CA ALA A 123 -14.16 -11.47 -8.67
C ALA A 123 -14.30 -12.57 -7.61
N TRP A 124 -13.18 -12.99 -7.00
CA TRP A 124 -13.19 -13.93 -5.88
C TRP A 124 -13.96 -13.36 -4.70
N LEU A 125 -13.64 -12.14 -4.27
CA LEU A 125 -14.29 -11.53 -3.12
C LEU A 125 -15.80 -11.40 -3.35
N GLU A 126 -16.24 -11.03 -4.55
CA GLU A 126 -17.67 -10.92 -4.87
C GLU A 126 -18.41 -12.27 -4.79
N ALA A 127 -17.79 -13.35 -5.26
CA ALA A 127 -18.35 -14.70 -5.25
C ALA A 127 -18.36 -15.37 -3.86
N GLU A 128 -17.60 -14.82 -2.90
CA GLU A 128 -17.46 -15.38 -1.56
C GLU A 128 -18.63 -15.07 -0.62
N SER A 129 -18.73 -15.88 0.44
CA SER A 129 -19.75 -15.71 1.48
C SER A 129 -19.59 -14.40 2.26
N GLY A 130 -20.69 -13.90 2.84
CA GLY A 130 -20.66 -12.71 3.72
C GLY A 130 -19.73 -12.86 4.92
N ALA A 131 -19.56 -14.09 5.45
CA ALA A 131 -18.62 -14.36 6.54
C ALA A 131 -17.16 -14.20 6.09
N THR A 132 -16.81 -14.70 4.89
CA THR A 132 -15.48 -14.50 4.29
C THR A 132 -15.23 -13.01 4.03
N LYS A 133 -16.21 -12.29 3.46
CA LYS A 133 -16.14 -10.83 3.22
C LYS A 133 -15.90 -10.06 4.52
N SER A 134 -16.65 -10.37 5.58
CA SER A 134 -16.48 -9.78 6.90
C SER A 134 -15.07 -10.01 7.46
N SER A 135 -14.60 -11.26 7.42
CA SER A 135 -13.24 -11.61 7.87
C SER A 135 -12.16 -10.85 7.07
N PHE A 136 -12.31 -10.77 5.75
CA PHE A 136 -11.38 -10.05 4.88
C PHE A 136 -11.20 -8.58 5.30
N PHE A 137 -12.29 -7.84 5.53
CA PHE A 137 -12.23 -6.43 5.90
C PHE A 137 -11.71 -6.19 7.33
N GLN A 138 -11.99 -7.11 8.26
CA GLN A 138 -11.52 -6.98 9.64
C GLN A 138 -10.00 -7.17 9.77
N TRP A 139 -9.35 -7.78 8.77
CA TRP A 139 -7.92 -8.07 8.84
C TRP A 139 -7.11 -6.93 8.23
N SER A 140 -6.76 -5.96 9.06
CA SER A 140 -5.99 -4.76 8.66
C SER A 140 -4.73 -5.10 7.85
N GLY A 141 -4.00 -6.15 8.24
CA GLY A 141 -2.80 -6.62 7.55
C GLY A 141 -3.02 -7.02 6.09
N VAL A 142 -4.22 -7.47 5.72
CA VAL A 142 -4.59 -7.78 4.33
C VAL A 142 -4.90 -6.49 3.58
N ILE A 143 -5.72 -5.61 4.16
CA ILE A 143 -6.12 -4.34 3.55
C ILE A 143 -4.90 -3.45 3.25
N HIS A 144 -3.89 -3.44 4.12
CA HIS A 144 -2.63 -2.71 3.92
C HIS A 144 -1.84 -3.12 2.66
N GLU A 145 -2.02 -4.34 2.16
CA GLU A 145 -1.33 -4.85 0.96
C GLU A 145 -2.27 -4.90 -0.25
N VAL A 146 -3.55 -5.22 -0.03
CA VAL A 146 -4.55 -5.33 -1.10
C VAL A 146 -4.92 -3.96 -1.67
N VAL A 147 -5.11 -2.92 -0.85
CA VAL A 147 -5.50 -1.61 -1.38
C VAL A 147 -4.45 -1.05 -2.34
N PRO A 148 -3.14 -1.04 -2.00
CA PRO A 148 -2.11 -0.65 -2.97
C PRO A 148 -2.10 -1.50 -4.24
N LEU A 149 -2.37 -2.80 -4.11
CA LEU A 149 -2.45 -3.72 -5.25
C LEU A 149 -3.61 -3.32 -6.18
N MET A 150 -4.79 -3.08 -5.64
CA MET A 150 -5.95 -2.62 -6.42
C MET A 150 -5.66 -1.29 -7.13
N TYR A 151 -4.98 -0.36 -6.44
CA TYR A 151 -4.57 0.92 -7.03
C TYR A 151 -3.48 0.76 -8.10
N ALA A 152 -2.58 -0.22 -7.97
CA ALA A 152 -1.58 -0.53 -8.99
C ALA A 152 -2.22 -1.09 -10.27
N ASP A 153 -3.30 -1.86 -10.11
CA ASP A 153 -4.05 -2.43 -11.24
C ASP A 153 -5.04 -1.45 -11.89
N GLY A 154 -5.30 -0.29 -11.26
CA GLY A 154 -6.25 0.73 -11.72
C GLY A 154 -7.69 0.50 -11.25
N LEU A 155 -7.90 -0.33 -10.23
CA LEU A 155 -9.20 -0.75 -9.70
C LEU A 155 -9.68 0.10 -8.52
N GLU A 156 -9.48 1.41 -8.62
CA GLU A 156 -9.85 2.35 -7.55
C GLU A 156 -11.36 2.41 -7.34
N SER A 157 -12.14 2.37 -8.41
CA SER A 157 -13.60 2.32 -8.38
C SER A 157 -14.12 1.12 -7.60
N THR A 158 -13.43 -0.02 -7.66
CA THR A 158 -13.78 -1.24 -6.92
C THR A 158 -13.52 -1.06 -5.42
N VAL A 159 -12.40 -0.44 -5.04
CA VAL A 159 -12.13 -0.12 -3.62
C VAL A 159 -13.18 0.84 -3.06
N TRP A 160 -13.62 1.82 -3.86
CA TRP A 160 -14.73 2.70 -3.51
C TRP A 160 -16.06 1.94 -3.37
N ALA A 161 -16.32 0.94 -4.21
CA ALA A 161 -17.49 0.08 -4.07
C ALA A 161 -17.43 -0.73 -2.77
N TRP A 162 -16.26 -1.27 -2.40
CA TRP A 162 -16.07 -1.96 -1.13
C TRP A 162 -16.34 -1.08 0.08
N LEU A 163 -15.93 0.20 0.04
CA LEU A 163 -16.26 1.14 1.11
C LEU A 163 -17.77 1.40 1.21
N ARG A 164 -18.47 1.55 0.08
CA ARG A 164 -19.93 1.69 0.07
C ARG A 164 -20.62 0.45 0.64
N SER A 165 -20.18 -0.74 0.26
CA SER A 165 -20.75 -1.97 0.79
C SER A 165 -20.40 -2.20 2.26
N LEU A 166 -19.25 -1.71 2.76
CA LEU A 166 -18.98 -1.65 4.20
C LEU A 166 -19.95 -0.72 4.94
N TYR A 167 -20.25 0.45 4.36
CA TYR A 167 -21.21 1.39 4.94
C TYR A 167 -22.63 0.85 4.98
N GLN A 168 -23.07 0.25 3.88
CA GLN A 168 -24.43 -0.29 3.72
C GLN A 168 -24.58 -1.68 4.34
N ARG A 169 -23.46 -2.38 4.60
CA ARG A 169 -23.40 -3.74 5.13
C ARG A 169 -24.14 -4.76 4.24
N ASP A 170 -24.07 -4.56 2.92
CA ASP A 170 -24.87 -5.25 1.90
C ASP A 170 -24.83 -6.80 1.96
N TRP A 171 -23.76 -7.37 2.50
CA TRP A 171 -23.57 -8.82 2.57
C TRP A 171 -23.95 -9.46 3.92
N LEU A 172 -24.38 -8.65 4.90
CA LEU A 172 -24.93 -9.15 6.16
C LEU A 172 -26.45 -9.31 5.99
N SER A 173 -26.97 -10.52 6.25
CA SER A 173 -28.42 -10.78 6.25
C SER A 173 -29.12 -9.79 7.19
N ASP A 174 -30.30 -9.30 6.81
CA ASP A 174 -31.08 -8.28 7.55
C ASP A 174 -31.27 -8.65 9.03
N GLU A 175 -31.40 -9.93 9.36
CA GLU A 175 -31.55 -10.43 10.74
C GLU A 175 -30.26 -10.32 11.58
N VAL A 176 -29.09 -10.40 10.93
CA VAL A 176 -27.77 -10.31 11.58
C VAL A 176 -27.37 -8.85 11.79
N SER A 177 -27.73 -7.97 10.85
CA SER A 177 -27.43 -6.53 10.89
C SER A 177 -28.05 -5.82 12.10
N LEU A 178 -29.21 -6.28 12.57
CA LEU A 178 -29.91 -5.74 13.75
C LEU A 178 -29.39 -6.29 15.09
N ASN A 179 -28.67 -7.42 15.07
CA ASN A 179 -28.24 -8.15 16.27
C ASN A 179 -26.70 -8.24 16.41
N LEU A 180 -25.96 -7.37 15.71
CA LEU A 180 -24.50 -7.33 15.82
C LEU A 180 -24.07 -7.09 17.26
N SER A 181 -23.15 -7.94 17.74
CA SER A 181 -22.52 -7.72 19.04
C SER A 181 -21.82 -6.35 19.04
N PRO A 182 -21.80 -5.61 20.16
CA PRO A 182 -21.03 -4.37 20.27
C PRO A 182 -19.57 -4.53 19.80
N ARG A 183 -18.99 -5.71 20.04
CA ARG A 183 -17.63 -6.04 19.58
C ARG A 183 -17.52 -6.10 18.06
N GLU A 184 -18.48 -6.72 17.40
CA GLU A 184 -18.50 -6.84 15.93
C GLU A 184 -18.74 -5.47 15.29
N ALA A 185 -19.67 -4.69 15.85
CA ALA A 185 -19.90 -3.31 15.42
C ALA A 185 -18.60 -2.48 15.51
N THR A 186 -17.84 -2.59 16.60
CA THR A 186 -16.54 -1.90 16.70
C THR A 186 -15.51 -2.41 15.70
N ALA A 187 -15.51 -3.71 15.37
CA ALA A 187 -14.60 -4.27 14.38
C ALA A 187 -14.89 -3.76 12.96
N PHE A 188 -16.16 -3.60 12.60
CA PHE A 188 -16.56 -2.99 11.32
C PHE A 188 -16.18 -1.52 11.26
N LEU A 189 -16.45 -0.76 12.32
CA LEU A 189 -16.06 0.65 12.40
C LEU A 189 -14.53 0.82 12.31
N HIS A 190 -13.76 -0.12 12.85
CA HIS A 190 -12.31 -0.15 12.69
C HIS A 190 -11.89 -0.51 11.26
N ALA A 191 -12.50 -1.52 10.65
CA ALA A 191 -12.24 -1.91 9.26
C ALA A 191 -12.49 -0.75 8.27
N GLU A 192 -13.57 0.00 8.46
CA GLU A 192 -13.87 1.23 7.72
C GLU A 192 -12.74 2.26 7.86
N ASP A 193 -12.27 2.54 9.09
CA ASP A 193 -11.18 3.50 9.33
C ASP A 193 -9.87 3.05 8.68
N ILE A 194 -9.55 1.75 8.73
CA ILE A 194 -8.36 1.21 8.06
C ILE A 194 -8.48 1.34 6.54
N LEU A 195 -9.63 1.01 5.96
CA LEU A 195 -9.84 1.10 4.51
C LEU A 195 -9.73 2.55 4.02
N VAL A 196 -10.42 3.49 4.68
CA VAL A 196 -10.35 4.92 4.36
C VAL A 196 -8.92 5.43 4.50
N SER A 197 -8.24 5.07 5.60
CA SER A 197 -6.84 5.43 5.81
C SER A 197 -5.97 4.93 4.64
N GLU A 198 -6.13 3.69 4.20
CA GLU A 198 -5.37 3.12 3.07
C GLU A 198 -5.64 3.80 1.73
N MET A 199 -6.90 4.14 1.44
CA MET A 199 -7.25 4.93 0.26
C MET A 199 -6.56 6.30 0.29
N MET A 200 -6.60 6.98 1.45
CA MET A 200 -5.90 8.25 1.64
C MET A 200 -4.38 8.11 1.48
N ARG A 201 -3.76 7.02 1.94
CA ARG A 201 -2.32 6.78 1.73
C ARG A 201 -1.98 6.72 0.25
N MET A 202 -2.82 6.09 -0.55
CA MET A 202 -2.60 6.01 -1.98
C MET A 202 -2.74 7.36 -2.67
N ALA A 203 -3.75 8.16 -2.30
CA ALA A 203 -3.89 9.53 -2.78
C ALA A 203 -2.69 10.41 -2.40
N ILE A 204 -2.24 10.36 -1.14
CA ILE A 204 -1.06 11.09 -0.65
C ILE A 204 0.22 10.68 -1.42
N ARG A 205 0.42 9.37 -1.66
CA ARG A 205 1.59 8.86 -2.40
C ARG A 205 1.63 9.35 -3.84
N ARG A 206 0.48 9.61 -4.45
CA ARG A 206 0.37 10.18 -5.80
C ARG A 206 0.49 11.71 -5.83
N GLY A 207 0.68 12.35 -4.67
CA GLY A 207 0.75 13.80 -4.55
C GLY A 207 -0.61 14.50 -4.47
N ALA A 208 -1.72 13.75 -4.46
CA ALA A 208 -3.08 14.27 -4.40
C ALA A 208 -3.56 14.41 -2.95
N LEU A 209 -2.93 15.32 -2.19
CA LEU A 209 -3.28 15.55 -0.79
C LEU A 209 -4.68 16.18 -0.63
N HIS A 210 -5.10 17.01 -1.57
CA HIS A 210 -6.46 17.56 -1.62
C HIS A 210 -7.52 16.46 -1.71
N ASP A 211 -7.32 15.45 -2.57
CA ASP A 211 -8.23 14.32 -2.67
C ASP A 211 -8.29 13.55 -1.35
N ALA A 212 -7.13 13.26 -0.74
CA ALA A 212 -7.08 12.59 0.56
C ALA A 212 -7.83 13.37 1.66
N ALA A 213 -7.74 14.71 1.64
CA ALA A 213 -8.49 15.59 2.53
C ALA A 213 -10.00 15.49 2.29
N ALA A 214 -10.45 15.55 1.03
CA ALA A 214 -11.86 15.40 0.68
C ALA A 214 -12.42 14.02 1.08
N GLN A 215 -11.64 12.95 0.89
CA GLN A 215 -11.99 11.59 1.31
C GLN A 215 -12.16 11.51 2.83
N TYR A 216 -11.24 12.09 3.59
CA TYR A 216 -11.33 12.14 5.05
C TYR A 216 -12.59 12.89 5.51
N VAL A 217 -12.85 14.07 4.95
CA VAL A 217 -14.02 14.88 5.32
C VAL A 217 -15.32 14.13 5.02
N ALA A 218 -15.44 13.53 3.84
CA ALA A 218 -16.62 12.74 3.48
C ALA A 218 -16.83 11.55 4.43
N ALA A 219 -15.76 10.81 4.72
CA ALA A 219 -15.81 9.67 5.64
C ALA A 219 -16.11 10.10 7.08
N ALA A 220 -15.54 11.21 7.55
CA ALA A 220 -15.76 11.75 8.89
C ALA A 220 -17.20 12.27 9.06
N ALA A 221 -17.73 12.95 8.04
CA ALA A 221 -19.13 13.39 8.02
C ALA A 221 -20.10 12.20 8.02
N TYR A 222 -19.80 11.14 7.28
CA TYR A 222 -20.56 9.89 7.37
C TYR A 222 -20.48 9.28 8.77
N ARG A 223 -19.28 9.17 9.33
CA ARG A 223 -19.05 8.58 10.65
C ARG A 223 -19.73 9.37 11.77
N ALA A 224 -19.75 10.69 11.69
CA ALA A 224 -20.46 11.53 12.64
C ALA A 224 -21.97 11.24 12.66
N LYS A 225 -22.55 10.81 11.53
CA LYS A 225 -23.96 10.42 11.42
C LYS A 225 -24.20 8.97 11.86
N SER A 226 -23.33 8.04 11.46
CA SER A 226 -23.52 6.60 11.69
C SER A 226 -23.04 6.11 13.06
N ALA A 227 -21.95 6.67 13.59
CA ALA A 227 -21.40 6.31 14.90
C ALA A 227 -20.64 7.51 15.52
N PRO A 228 -21.35 8.51 16.09
CA PRO A 228 -20.77 9.78 16.53
C PRO A 228 -19.70 9.63 17.62
N THR A 229 -19.76 8.56 18.41
CA THR A 229 -18.80 8.29 19.48
C THR A 229 -17.50 7.69 18.98
N GLN A 230 -17.40 7.22 17.73
CA GLN A 230 -16.26 6.48 17.19
C GLN A 230 -15.57 7.23 16.05
N ALA A 231 -14.47 7.92 16.37
CA ALA A 231 -13.72 8.71 15.40
C ALA A 231 -12.87 7.86 14.43
N LEU A 232 -12.52 8.44 13.27
CA LEU A 232 -11.62 7.83 12.29
C LEU A 232 -10.15 8.06 12.65
N THR A 233 -9.67 7.38 13.69
CA THR A 233 -8.35 7.63 14.29
C THR A 233 -7.18 7.41 13.34
N SER A 234 -7.18 6.32 12.57
CA SER A 234 -6.09 5.96 11.65
C SER A 234 -6.08 6.89 10.44
N SER A 235 -7.25 7.25 9.94
CA SER A 235 -7.42 8.21 8.84
C SER A 235 -6.98 9.61 9.27
N TYR A 236 -7.39 10.05 10.46
CA TYR A 236 -7.00 11.35 11.03
C TYR A 236 -5.49 11.44 11.25
N LYS A 237 -4.87 10.43 11.87
CA LYS A 237 -3.40 10.37 12.04
C LYS A 237 -2.66 10.54 10.71
N ARG A 238 -3.21 9.98 9.64
CA ARG A 238 -2.59 10.01 8.32
C ARG A 238 -2.68 11.38 7.67
N ILE A 239 -3.87 12.00 7.65
CA ILE A 239 -4.03 13.35 7.10
C ILE A 239 -3.28 14.39 7.93
N SER A 240 -3.35 14.29 9.27
CA SER A 240 -2.68 15.23 10.16
C SER A 240 -1.17 15.20 9.98
N THR A 241 -0.59 13.99 9.88
CA THR A 241 0.85 13.82 9.64
C THR A 241 1.26 14.33 8.25
N ALA A 242 0.45 14.08 7.22
CA ALA A 242 0.71 14.59 5.87
C ALA A 242 0.68 16.13 5.82
N ILE A 243 -0.28 16.76 6.50
CA ILE A 243 -0.34 18.23 6.64
C ILE A 243 0.89 18.74 7.37
N LEU A 244 1.28 18.14 8.51
CA LEU A 244 2.49 18.55 9.23
C LEU A 244 3.76 18.46 8.40
N HIS A 245 3.91 17.43 7.56
CA HIS A 245 5.09 17.32 6.69
C HIS A 245 5.07 18.31 5.53
N LYS A 246 3.90 18.60 4.96
CA LYS A 246 3.77 19.54 3.83
C LYS A 246 3.71 21.00 4.28
N ARG A 247 3.34 21.28 5.54
CA ARG A 247 3.21 22.63 6.12
C ARG A 247 2.36 23.50 5.18
N HIS A 248 2.75 24.74 4.91
CA HIS A 248 2.02 25.64 4.00
C HIS A 248 1.90 25.17 2.54
N ARG A 249 2.58 24.09 2.13
CA ARG A 249 2.56 23.54 0.75
C ARG A 249 1.59 22.37 0.57
N HIS A 250 0.61 22.22 1.46
CA HIS A 250 -0.31 21.09 1.42
C HIS A 250 -1.38 21.19 0.30
N GLY A 251 -1.67 22.39 -0.20
CA GLY A 251 -2.60 22.58 -1.35
C GLY A 251 -4.05 22.20 -1.07
N ILE A 252 -4.49 22.28 0.18
CA ILE A 252 -5.88 21.99 0.61
C ILE A 252 -6.60 23.33 0.66
N GLU A 253 -7.83 23.39 0.15
CA GLU A 253 -8.67 24.58 0.21
C GLU A 253 -9.10 24.89 1.65
N ALA A 254 -9.23 26.17 1.99
CA ALA A 254 -9.63 26.61 3.34
C ALA A 254 -10.93 25.93 3.81
N SER A 255 -11.95 25.88 2.95
CA SER A 255 -13.24 25.24 3.25
C SER A 255 -13.07 23.78 3.66
N THR A 256 -12.28 22.99 2.92
CA THR A 256 -12.02 21.58 3.23
C THR A 256 -11.18 21.44 4.50
N PHE A 257 -10.25 22.36 4.73
CA PHE A 257 -9.42 22.38 5.93
C PHE A 257 -10.24 22.65 7.19
N ASP A 258 -11.21 23.57 7.14
CA ASP A 258 -12.13 23.84 8.25
C ASP A 258 -12.89 22.56 8.65
N HIS A 259 -13.42 21.81 7.68
CA HIS A 259 -14.07 20.53 7.95
C HIS A 259 -13.12 19.48 8.56
N ILE A 260 -11.82 19.49 8.19
CA ILE A 260 -10.82 18.62 8.85
C ILE A 260 -10.69 19.01 10.32
N LEU A 261 -10.63 20.30 10.62
CA LEU A 261 -10.52 20.79 11.98
C LEU A 261 -11.77 20.47 12.81
N ASP A 262 -12.96 20.53 12.21
CA ASP A 262 -14.23 20.22 12.89
C ASP A 262 -14.36 18.75 13.28
N HIS A 263 -13.69 17.86 12.54
CA HIS A 263 -13.59 16.44 12.85
C HIS A 263 -12.29 16.07 13.57
N ALA A 264 -11.51 17.05 14.06
CA ALA A 264 -10.26 16.80 14.75
C ALA A 264 -10.45 15.99 16.03
N ILE A 265 -9.55 15.03 16.24
CA ILE A 265 -9.61 14.13 17.38
C ILE A 265 -8.83 14.74 18.56
N PRO A 266 -9.41 14.77 19.78
CA PRO A 266 -8.72 15.29 20.95
C PRO A 266 -7.55 14.39 21.35
N PHE A 267 -6.47 15.00 21.85
CA PHE A 267 -5.25 14.29 22.24
C PHE A 267 -5.48 13.23 23.32
N THR A 268 -6.37 13.53 24.27
CA THR A 268 -6.67 12.70 25.45
C THR A 268 -7.16 11.31 25.07
N ARG A 269 -7.82 11.17 23.91
CA ARG A 269 -8.41 9.92 23.45
C ARG A 269 -7.38 9.02 22.77
N ASP A 270 -6.70 9.54 21.75
CA ASP A 270 -5.97 8.70 20.79
C ASP A 270 -4.48 9.06 20.61
N LYS A 271 -3.98 10.04 21.37
CA LYS A 271 -2.60 10.56 21.30
C LYS A 271 -2.18 10.84 19.86
N VAL A 272 -2.82 11.85 19.28
CA VAL A 272 -2.70 12.27 17.88
C VAL A 272 -2.27 13.72 17.78
N VAL A 273 -1.83 14.15 16.60
CA VAL A 273 -1.62 15.58 16.32
C VAL A 273 -2.94 16.33 16.54
N THR A 274 -2.95 17.33 17.42
CA THR A 274 -4.18 18.04 17.78
C THR A 274 -4.62 19.04 16.73
N ARG A 275 -5.88 19.48 16.83
CA ARG A 275 -6.44 20.62 16.08
C ARG A 275 -5.50 21.82 16.13
N SER A 276 -4.94 22.12 17.29
CA SER A 276 -4.07 23.27 17.54
C SER A 276 -2.78 23.26 16.72
N PHE A 277 -2.20 22.09 16.47
CA PHE A 277 -1.04 21.96 15.57
C PHE A 277 -1.43 22.15 14.10
N LEU A 278 -2.61 21.65 13.69
CA LEU A 278 -3.09 21.81 12.31
C LEU A 278 -3.46 23.26 12.00
N GLN A 279 -4.01 24.00 12.97
CA GLN A 279 -4.44 25.38 12.80
C GLN A 279 -3.30 26.36 12.46
N LEU A 280 -2.05 25.99 12.76
CA LEU A 280 -0.86 26.74 12.30
C LEU A 280 -0.77 26.82 10.78
N TYR A 281 -1.28 25.82 10.08
CA TYR A 281 -1.16 25.68 8.63
C TYR A 281 -2.45 26.01 7.90
N HIS A 282 -3.44 26.62 8.56
CA HIS A 282 -4.69 27.00 7.91
C HIS A 282 -4.43 27.98 6.74
N PRO A 283 -4.95 27.73 5.53
CA PRO A 283 -4.69 28.58 4.35
C PRO A 283 -5.10 30.04 4.50
N ALA A 284 -6.19 30.31 5.23
CA ALA A 284 -6.78 31.64 5.34
C ALA A 284 -6.69 32.27 6.75
N SER A 285 -6.42 31.48 7.78
CA SER A 285 -6.54 31.90 9.18
C SER A 285 -5.57 31.17 10.10
N ALA A 286 -4.30 31.15 9.70
CA ALA A 286 -3.24 30.56 10.51
C ALA A 286 -3.16 31.23 11.90
N SER A 287 -3.15 30.43 12.96
CA SER A 287 -3.08 30.94 14.34
C SER A 287 -2.30 30.00 15.26
N ALA A 288 -1.43 30.58 16.09
CA ALA A 288 -0.67 29.87 17.12
C ALA A 288 -1.34 29.92 18.50
N GLU A 289 -2.46 30.63 18.64
CA GLU A 289 -3.11 30.89 19.93
C GLU A 289 -3.57 29.60 20.63
N CYS A 290 -4.27 28.73 19.91
CA CYS A 290 -4.75 27.46 20.45
C CYS A 290 -3.59 26.54 20.85
N LEU A 291 -2.49 26.56 20.08
CA LEU A 291 -1.32 25.76 20.40
C LEU A 291 -0.60 26.28 21.65
N TYR A 292 -0.51 27.61 21.81
CA TYR A 292 0.02 28.21 23.03
C TYR A 292 -0.80 27.79 24.25
N GLN A 293 -2.13 27.84 24.18
CA GLN A 293 -3.02 27.42 25.28
C GLN A 293 -2.85 25.94 25.64
N ASP A 294 -2.82 25.05 24.64
CA ASP A 294 -2.59 23.62 24.85
C ASP A 294 -1.23 23.35 25.50
N LEU A 295 -0.17 23.98 24.99
CA LEU A 295 1.19 23.80 25.50
C LEU A 295 1.45 24.55 26.81
N ASN A 296 0.64 25.54 27.18
CA ASN A 296 0.73 26.15 28.51
C ASN A 296 0.03 25.29 29.58
N ASN A 297 -0.81 24.34 29.17
CA ASN A 297 -1.43 23.39 30.10
C ASN A 297 -0.45 22.26 30.46
N GLY A 298 0.06 22.28 31.70
CA GLY A 298 1.04 21.30 32.18
C GLY A 298 0.59 19.83 32.07
N SER A 299 -0.72 19.55 32.22
CA SER A 299 -1.25 18.19 32.10
C SER A 299 -1.19 17.65 30.66
N PHE A 300 -1.46 18.52 29.69
CA PHE A 300 -1.33 18.23 28.27
C PHE A 300 0.14 18.00 27.92
N VAL A 301 1.02 18.93 28.31
CA VAL A 301 2.46 18.86 28.00
C VAL A 301 3.10 17.60 28.54
N ALA A 302 2.79 17.16 29.76
CA ALA A 302 3.35 15.94 30.31
C ALA A 302 2.98 14.70 29.45
N SER A 303 1.71 14.60 29.07
CA SER A 303 1.19 13.50 28.24
C SER A 303 1.72 13.55 26.82
N TRP A 304 1.80 14.76 26.25
CA TRP A 304 2.34 15.02 24.92
C TRP A 304 3.85 14.78 24.87
N ASN A 305 4.59 15.11 25.93
CA ASN A 305 6.02 14.85 26.05
C ASN A 305 6.33 13.34 26.04
N ALA A 306 5.61 12.59 26.88
CA ALA A 306 5.73 11.13 26.94
C ALA A 306 5.34 10.42 25.63
N TRP A 307 4.48 11.06 24.82
CA TRP A 307 4.09 10.55 23.52
C TRP A 307 5.12 10.88 22.43
N HIS A 308 5.47 12.15 22.23
CA HIS A 308 6.30 12.54 21.08
C HIS A 308 7.76 12.05 21.21
N SER A 309 8.28 11.88 22.44
CA SER A 309 9.59 11.25 22.69
C SER A 309 9.68 9.80 22.18
N LYS A 310 8.54 9.09 22.10
CA LYS A 310 8.47 7.72 21.54
C LYS A 310 8.31 7.68 20.02
N HIS A 311 7.95 8.80 19.38
CA HIS A 311 7.58 8.84 17.96
C HIS A 311 8.60 9.63 17.14
N LYS A 312 9.80 9.05 16.96
CA LYS A 312 10.94 9.68 16.26
C LYS A 312 10.60 10.24 14.87
N LEU A 313 9.72 9.58 14.11
CA LEU A 313 9.33 10.01 12.76
C LEU A 313 8.57 11.35 12.74
N VAL A 314 7.81 11.64 13.79
CA VAL A 314 6.99 12.86 13.91
C VAL A 314 7.71 13.93 14.72
N HIS A 315 8.78 13.55 15.42
CA HIS A 315 9.55 14.38 16.34
C HIS A 315 10.11 15.65 15.68
N ALA A 316 10.76 15.51 14.52
CA ALA A 316 11.28 16.65 13.77
C ALA A 316 10.17 17.54 13.18
N ALA A 317 9.06 16.95 12.74
CA ALA A 317 7.91 17.70 12.21
C ALA A 317 7.20 18.52 13.31
N LEU A 318 7.16 18.01 14.54
CA LEU A 318 6.61 18.74 15.70
C LEU A 318 7.52 19.88 16.11
N LEU A 319 8.84 19.67 16.15
CA LEU A 319 9.80 20.75 16.41
C LEU A 319 9.65 21.88 15.37
N LEU A 320 9.60 21.52 14.09
CA LEU A 320 9.33 22.49 13.01
C LEU A 320 8.02 23.25 13.22
N SER A 321 6.98 22.57 13.70
CA SER A 321 5.68 23.20 13.98
C SER A 321 5.75 24.17 15.16
N VAL A 322 6.54 23.87 16.20
CA VAL A 322 6.77 24.79 17.32
C VAL A 322 7.57 26.02 16.86
N LEU A 323 8.58 25.83 16.02
CA LEU A 323 9.35 26.94 15.44
C LEU A 323 8.48 27.81 14.50
N ASP A 324 7.55 27.19 13.77
CA ASP A 324 6.58 27.92 12.95
C ASP A 324 5.57 28.69 13.79
N ALA A 325 5.13 28.13 14.91
CA ALA A 325 4.28 28.84 15.86
C ALA A 325 5.00 30.05 16.46
N ALA A 326 6.32 29.94 16.73
CA ALA A 326 7.15 31.05 17.17
C ALA A 326 7.23 32.15 16.11
N GLN A 327 7.52 31.79 14.85
CA GLN A 327 7.55 32.75 13.73
C GLN A 327 6.19 33.43 13.54
N LEU A 328 5.11 32.66 13.46
CA LEU A 328 3.76 33.19 13.28
C LEU A 328 3.38 34.13 14.43
N SER A 329 3.80 33.82 15.66
CA SER A 329 3.58 34.69 16.81
C SER A 329 4.35 36.00 16.71
N LEU A 330 5.59 35.98 16.17
CA LEU A 330 6.35 37.20 15.89
C LEU A 330 5.68 38.05 14.80
N ASP A 331 5.26 37.42 13.71
CA ASP A 331 4.57 38.09 12.60
C ASP A 331 3.25 38.74 13.07
N GLN A 332 2.58 38.13 14.05
CA GLN A 332 1.37 38.65 14.70
C GLN A 332 1.66 39.63 15.86
N SER A 333 2.91 40.08 16.05
CA SER A 333 3.33 40.98 17.14
C SER A 333 3.09 40.44 18.57
N LYS A 334 3.01 39.12 18.73
CA LYS A 334 2.83 38.42 20.02
C LYS A 334 4.16 37.90 20.55
N SER A 335 5.07 38.80 20.90
CA SER A 335 6.44 38.46 21.33
C SER A 335 6.51 37.53 22.55
N ARG A 336 5.51 37.59 23.46
CA ARG A 336 5.43 36.68 24.62
C ARG A 336 5.20 35.23 24.21
N HIS A 337 4.35 34.99 23.21
CA HIS A 337 4.08 33.63 22.71
C HIS A 337 5.29 33.09 21.95
N ALA A 338 5.96 33.95 21.17
CA ALA A 338 7.19 33.58 20.47
C ALA A 338 8.30 33.13 21.43
N HIS A 339 8.56 33.87 22.52
CA HIS A 339 9.51 33.45 23.56
C HIS A 339 9.12 32.10 24.16
N PHE A 340 7.86 31.93 24.55
CA PHE A 340 7.37 30.68 25.12
C PHE A 340 7.64 29.47 24.21
N PHE A 341 7.38 29.59 22.90
CA PHE A 341 7.62 28.49 21.97
C PHE A 341 9.11 28.17 21.81
N LEU A 342 10.00 29.17 21.81
CA LEU A 342 11.44 28.95 21.74
C LEU A 342 11.98 28.29 23.02
N ASP A 343 11.56 28.77 24.18
CA ASP A 343 11.97 28.18 25.48
C ASP A 343 11.45 26.73 25.60
N LEU A 344 10.24 26.47 25.09
CA LEU A 344 9.68 25.12 25.02
C LEU A 344 10.48 24.24 24.05
N ALA A 345 10.89 24.79 22.90
CA ALA A 345 11.69 24.08 21.92
C ALA A 345 13.04 23.65 22.53
N GLU A 346 13.75 24.56 23.19
CA GLU A 346 15.04 24.29 23.86
C GLU A 346 14.89 23.25 24.99
N LYS A 347 13.79 23.31 25.74
CA LYS A 347 13.53 22.37 26.85
C LYS A 347 13.27 20.94 26.38
N TYR A 348 12.50 20.74 25.30
CA TYR A 348 12.05 19.40 24.87
C TYR A 348 12.83 18.82 23.69
N TRP A 349 13.60 19.65 22.97
CA TRP A 349 14.47 19.22 21.87
C TRP A 349 15.92 19.72 22.02
N PRO A 350 16.58 19.45 23.17
CA PRO A 350 17.96 19.89 23.38
C PRO A 350 18.91 19.28 22.33
N ASP A 351 18.63 18.05 21.87
CA ASP A 351 19.44 17.34 20.89
C ASP A 351 19.53 18.05 19.53
N TYR A 352 18.50 18.80 19.14
CA TYR A 352 18.42 19.52 17.86
C TYR A 352 18.79 20.98 17.95
N LEU A 353 18.82 21.54 19.15
CA LEU A 353 18.97 22.97 19.39
C LEU A 353 20.21 23.29 20.23
N ALA A 354 21.07 22.31 20.50
CA ALA A 354 22.26 22.43 21.33
C ALA A 354 22.97 23.77 21.10
N ILE A 355 22.82 24.67 22.09
CA ILE A 355 23.46 25.97 22.10
C ILE A 355 24.89 25.75 22.58
N PRO A 356 25.93 26.19 21.86
CA PRO A 356 27.26 26.29 22.41
C PRO A 356 27.25 27.42 23.46
N SER A 357 27.33 27.03 24.74
CA SER A 357 27.51 27.88 25.93
C SER A 357 26.36 28.80 26.36
N VAL A 358 26.11 28.78 27.68
CA VAL A 358 24.97 29.34 28.41
C VAL A 358 25.09 30.85 28.65
N GLU A 359 26.19 31.49 28.23
CA GLU A 359 26.49 32.88 28.59
C GLU A 359 25.91 33.93 27.62
N ASP A 360 25.50 33.56 26.39
CA ASP A 360 24.96 34.49 25.36
C ASP A 360 23.44 34.42 25.15
N ALA A 361 22.72 33.55 25.87
CA ALA A 361 21.28 33.29 25.63
C ALA A 361 20.34 34.39 26.15
N ALA A 362 20.78 35.21 27.12
CA ALA A 362 19.95 36.24 27.74
C ALA A 362 19.83 37.52 26.90
N ASP A 363 20.83 37.80 26.04
CA ASP A 363 20.92 39.04 25.24
C ASP A 363 20.74 38.82 23.73
N THR A 364 20.55 37.57 23.29
CA THR A 364 20.31 37.27 21.87
C THR A 364 18.86 37.55 21.49
N SER A 365 18.67 38.41 20.49
CA SER A 365 17.34 38.77 19.99
C SER A 365 16.52 37.53 19.60
N ILE A 366 15.20 37.55 19.83
CA ILE A 366 14.28 36.44 19.51
C ILE A 366 14.46 35.95 18.06
N ILE A 367 14.70 36.92 17.16
CA ILE A 367 14.92 36.68 15.73
C ILE A 367 16.22 35.91 15.51
N SER A 368 17.29 36.26 16.21
CA SER A 368 18.58 35.55 16.18
C SER A 368 18.44 34.11 16.69
N ARG A 369 17.71 33.90 17.81
CA ARG A 369 17.43 32.55 18.36
C ARG A 369 16.66 31.68 17.37
N LEU A 370 15.63 32.22 16.73
CA LEU A 370 14.83 31.51 15.74
C LEU A 370 15.63 31.17 14.48
N HIS A 371 16.47 32.10 13.99
CA HIS A 371 17.35 31.86 12.85
C HIS A 371 18.37 30.75 13.15
N HIS A 372 19.00 30.78 14.33
CA HIS A 372 19.93 29.75 14.77
C HIS A 372 19.25 28.38 14.84
N ALA A 373 18.09 28.28 15.50
CA ALA A 373 17.31 27.04 15.61
C ALA A 373 16.99 26.42 14.24
N ARG A 374 16.61 27.25 13.26
CA ARG A 374 16.35 26.79 11.88
C ARG A 374 17.62 26.37 11.14
N GLN A 375 18.73 27.06 11.37
CA GLN A 375 20.02 26.73 10.74
C GLN A 375 20.55 25.37 11.21
N VAL A 376 20.51 25.10 12.53
CA VAL A 376 20.93 23.81 13.10
C VAL A 376 20.06 22.67 12.58
N LEU A 377 18.74 22.89 12.53
CA LEU A 377 17.82 21.89 12.01
C LEU A 377 18.01 21.63 10.50
N ALA A 378 18.38 22.65 9.72
CA ALA A 378 18.72 22.48 8.30
C ALA A 378 20.00 21.66 8.10
N SER A 379 21.02 21.81 8.96
CA SER A 379 22.21 20.96 8.94
C SER A 379 21.89 19.51 9.31
N ASP A 380 21.03 19.26 10.30
CA ASP A 380 20.67 17.90 10.73
C ASP A 380 19.70 17.19 9.76
N THR A 381 18.78 17.93 9.14
CA THR A 381 17.83 17.34 8.19
C THR A 381 18.46 16.94 6.86
N SER A 382 19.62 17.50 6.50
CA SER A 382 20.42 17.02 5.36
C SER A 382 20.89 15.57 5.52
N LEU A 383 21.06 15.10 6.77
CA LEU A 383 21.35 13.69 7.09
C LEU A 383 20.10 12.80 7.12
N ALA A 384 18.94 13.35 7.51
CA ALA A 384 17.68 12.60 7.62
C ALA A 384 16.92 12.46 6.29
N GLN A 385 17.08 13.40 5.34
CA GLN A 385 16.45 13.31 4.01
C GLN A 385 16.92 12.09 3.20
N HIS A 386 18.12 11.56 3.48
CA HIS A 386 18.58 10.31 2.86
C HIS A 386 17.89 9.04 3.38
N GLN A 387 17.21 9.08 4.52
CA GLN A 387 16.50 7.92 5.10
C GLN A 387 14.98 7.94 4.85
N LEU A 388 14.43 9.03 4.31
CA LEU A 388 12.98 9.22 4.10
C LEU A 388 12.56 9.17 2.63
N ALA A 389 13.38 8.59 1.75
CA ALA A 389 12.90 8.17 0.44
C ALA A 389 11.75 7.15 0.63
N PRO A 390 10.59 7.34 -0.01
CA PRO A 390 9.46 6.45 0.17
C PRO A 390 9.82 5.09 -0.43
N SER A 391 9.92 4.06 0.41
CA SER A 391 10.05 2.67 -0.05
C SER A 391 8.70 2.05 -0.39
#